data_AF-A0A177D232-F1
#
_entry.id   AF-A0A177D232-F1
#
_cell.length_a   1.000
_cell.length_b   1.000
_cell.length_c   1.000
_cell.angle_alpha   90.00
_cell.angle_beta   90.00
_cell.angle_gamma   90.00
#
_symmetry.space_group_name_H-M   'P 1'
#
loop_
_entity.id
_entity.type
_entity.pdbx_description
1 polymer ?
#
loop_
_entity_poly.entity_id
_entity_poly.type
_entity_poly.pdbx_seq_one_letter_code
_entity_poly.pdbx_strand_id
1 'polypeptide(L)' 'MADTRQKPDDMDDDEWEMLKVMGFGGFKSTKNTKVPGNDKNFGVRKDKQLQARQYMNRQGGFNRPLSPSRM' A
#
# COMPACT_ATOMS: atom_id res chain seq x y z
N MET A 1 -13.99 12.11 15.64
CA MET A 1 -14.74 12.24 16.90
C MET A 1 -14.10 13.38 17.66
N ALA A 2 -14.86 14.43 17.99
CA ALA A 2 -14.35 15.49 18.87
C ALA A 2 -14.04 14.87 20.24
N ASP A 3 -12.92 15.29 20.85
CA ASP A 3 -12.51 14.79 22.17
C ASP A 3 -13.35 15.49 23.24
N THR A 4 -14.41 14.82 23.72
CA THR A 4 -15.35 15.36 24.70
C THR A 4 -14.93 15.07 26.15
N ARG A 5 -13.66 14.69 26.37
CA ARG A 5 -13.15 14.29 27.68
C ARG A 5 -12.73 15.51 28.49
N GLN A 6 -13.18 15.56 29.73
CA GLN A 6 -12.84 16.62 30.67
C GLN A 6 -11.49 16.33 31.32
N LYS A 7 -10.70 17.39 31.52
CA LYS A 7 -9.45 17.34 32.26
C LYS A 7 -9.75 16.92 33.72
N PRO A 8 -9.01 15.97 34.31
CA PRO A 8 -9.09 15.68 35.74
C PRO A 8 -8.62 16.89 36.57
N ASP A 9 -9.30 17.21 37.66
CA ASP A 9 -8.99 18.38 38.50
C ASP A 9 -7.60 18.27 39.19
N ASP A 10 -7.09 17.04 39.37
CA ASP A 10 -5.81 16.75 40.02
C ASP A 10 -4.59 16.76 39.07
N MET A 11 -4.78 17.10 37.80
CA MET A 11 -3.70 17.15 36.81
C MET A 11 -3.37 18.59 36.41
N ASP A 12 -2.10 18.86 36.14
CA ASP A 12 -1.66 20.13 35.54
C ASP A 12 -2.07 20.21 34.06
N ASP A 13 -2.19 21.42 33.52
CA ASP A 13 -2.60 21.64 32.13
C ASP A 13 -1.58 21.05 31.13
N ASP A 14 -0.30 21.21 31.43
CA ASP A 14 0.81 20.73 30.60
C ASP A 14 0.83 19.19 30.52
N GLU A 15 0.59 18.51 31.65
CA GLU A 15 0.56 17.05 31.72
C GLU A 15 -0.65 16.49 30.96
N TRP A 16 -1.79 17.17 31.05
CA TRP A 16 -2.99 16.83 30.27
C TRP A 16 -2.79 17.00 28.77
N GLU A 17 -2.10 18.07 28.33
CA GLU A 17 -1.78 18.27 26.92
C GLU A 17 -0.80 17.21 26.40
N MET A 18 0.24 16.87 27.17
CA MET A 18 1.15 15.77 26.83
C MET A 18 0.42 14.43 26.68
N LEU A 19 -0.49 14.10 27.60
CA LEU A 19 -1.30 12.87 27.53
C LEU A 19 -2.15 12.79 26.25
N LYS A 20 -2.67 13.93 25.77
CA LYS A 20 -3.42 14.00 24.51
C LYS A 20 -2.53 13.85 23.28
N VAL A 21 -1.38 14.51 23.27
CA VAL A 21 -0.42 14.47 22.16
C VAL A 21 0.16 13.05 22.00
N MET A 22 0.51 12.41 23.11
CA MET A 22 1.04 11.04 23.13
C MET A 22 -0.02 9.98 22.84
N GLY A 23 -1.31 10.33 22.88
CA GLY A 23 -2.42 9.43 22.52
C GLY A 23 -2.96 8.59 23.68
N PHE A 24 -2.57 8.87 24.93
CA PHE A 24 -3.09 8.19 26.12
C PHE A 24 -4.51 8.63 26.49
N GLY A 25 -4.97 9.78 25.97
CA GLY A 25 -6.34 10.26 26.18
C GLY A 25 -7.43 9.40 25.52
N GLY A 26 -7.10 8.47 24.61
CA GLY A 26 -8.05 7.50 24.07
C GLY A 26 -7.66 6.89 22.72
N PHE A 27 -8.33 5.80 22.36
CA PHE A 27 -8.04 5.07 21.12
C PHE A 27 -8.58 5.83 19.89
N LYS A 28 -7.67 6.18 18.98
CA LYS A 28 -8.01 6.62 17.61
C LYS A 28 -8.02 5.41 16.68
N SER A 29 -8.85 5.47 15.64
CA SER A 29 -8.86 4.46 14.57
C SER A 29 -8.56 5.12 13.23
N THR A 30 -7.79 4.43 12.40
CA THR A 30 -7.53 4.83 11.01
C THR A 30 -8.51 4.18 10.02
N LYS A 31 -9.57 3.52 10.51
CA LYS A 31 -10.58 2.86 9.67
C LYS A 31 -11.19 3.86 8.69
N ASN A 32 -11.14 3.53 7.40
CA ASN A 32 -11.62 4.36 6.29
C ASN A 32 -10.95 5.74 6.17
N THR A 33 -9.76 5.92 6.76
CA THR A 33 -8.96 7.15 6.60
C THR A 33 -7.74 6.88 5.72
N LYS A 34 -7.38 7.83 4.86
CA LYS A 34 -6.16 7.74 4.06
C LYS A 34 -4.96 8.12 4.92
N VAL A 35 -4.08 7.15 5.19
CA VAL A 35 -2.80 7.38 5.90
C VAL A 35 -1.72 7.70 4.86
N PRO A 36 -1.03 8.85 4.94
CA PRO A 36 0.06 9.19 4.03
C PRO A 36 1.15 8.10 4.01
N GLY A 37 1.63 7.72 2.82
CA GLY A 37 2.67 6.72 2.64
C GLY A 37 2.16 5.28 2.55
N ASN A 38 0.96 4.98 3.06
CA ASN A 38 0.36 3.65 2.93
C ASN A 38 -0.07 3.32 1.49
N ASP A 39 -0.29 4.35 0.67
CA ASP A 39 -0.58 4.25 -0.75
C ASP A 39 0.60 3.69 -1.57
N LYS A 40 1.82 3.72 -1.05
CA LYS A 40 3.02 3.14 -1.67
C LYS A 40 3.31 1.72 -1.21
N ASN A 41 2.58 1.23 -0.20
CA ASN A 41 2.78 -0.08 0.38
C ASN A 41 1.96 -1.14 -0.37
N PHE A 42 2.22 -1.28 -1.67
CA PHE A 42 1.65 -2.34 -2.49
C PHE A 42 2.69 -2.88 -3.48
N GLY A 43 2.64 -4.19 -3.71
CA GLY A 43 3.44 -4.86 -4.73
C GLY A 43 2.57 -5.85 -5.49
N VAL A 44 2.64 -5.84 -6.81
CA VAL A 44 1.95 -6.82 -7.65
C VAL A 44 2.97 -7.78 -8.24
N ARG A 45 2.89 -9.06 -7.86
CA ARG A 45 3.65 -10.12 -8.51
C ARG A 45 2.98 -10.47 -9.83
N LYS A 46 3.69 -10.27 -10.94
CA LYS A 46 3.26 -10.65 -12.29
C LYS A 46 4.16 -11.75 -12.81
N ASP A 47 3.72 -12.99 -12.71
CA ASP A 47 4.43 -14.11 -13.31
C ASP A 47 4.16 -14.14 -14.82
N LYS A 48 5.23 -14.05 -15.62
CA LYS A 48 5.13 -14.26 -17.07
C LYS A 48 5.27 -15.75 -17.36
N GLN A 49 4.30 -16.33 -18.06
CA GLN A 49 4.43 -17.70 -18.55
C GLN A 49 5.51 -17.76 -19.63
N LEU A 50 6.40 -18.76 -19.54
CA LEU A 50 7.37 -19.06 -20.59
C LEU A 50 6.62 -19.63 -21.79
N GLN A 51 6.58 -18.87 -22.87
CA GLN A 51 6.04 -19.34 -24.15
C GLN A 51 7.20 -19.71 -25.08
N ALA A 52 7.24 -20.98 -25.49
CA ALA A 52 8.28 -21.50 -26.37
C ALA A 52 8.14 -20.90 -27.79
N ARG A 53 9.29 -20.64 -28.43
CA ARG A 53 9.32 -20.19 -29.82
C ARG A 53 9.35 -21.37 -30.76
N GLN A 54 8.48 -21.35 -31.76
CA GLN A 54 8.52 -22.33 -32.84
C GLN A 54 9.53 -21.86 -33.90
N TYR A 55 10.59 -22.65 -34.12
CA TYR A 55 11.63 -22.37 -35.13
C TYR A 55 11.39 -23.11 -36.45
N MET A 56 10.98 -24.37 -36.38
CA MET A 56 10.79 -25.24 -37.55
C MET A 56 9.35 -25.22 -38.05
N ASN A 57 9.18 -25.41 -39.38
CA ASN A 57 7.89 -25.51 -40.07
C ASN A 57 6.95 -24.32 -39.80
N ARG A 58 7.50 -23.10 -39.86
CA ARG A 58 6.78 -21.85 -39.63
C ARG A 58 6.06 -21.39 -40.90
N GLN A 59 4.80 -21.02 -40.77
CA GLN A 59 4.02 -20.42 -41.87
C GLN A 59 4.52 -18.99 -42.15
N GLY A 60 4.93 -18.72 -43.40
CA GLY A 60 5.43 -17.41 -43.83
C GLY A 60 6.96 -17.23 -43.80
N GLY A 61 7.71 -18.32 -43.66
CA GLY A 61 9.16 -18.35 -43.93
C GLY A 61 10.05 -17.78 -42.83
N PHE A 62 11.36 -17.87 -43.05
CA PHE A 62 12.40 -17.55 -42.07
C PHE A 62 12.45 -16.06 -41.67
N ASN A 63 12.13 -15.16 -42.61
CA ASN A 63 12.24 -13.72 -42.42
C ASN A 63 11.12 -13.09 -41.57
N ARG A 64 10.09 -13.85 -41.15
CA ARG A 64 9.09 -13.37 -40.17
C ARG A 64 9.64 -13.48 -38.74
N PRO A 65 9.21 -12.61 -37.81
CA PRO A 65 9.57 -12.71 -36.40
C PRO A 65 9.00 -13.96 -35.74
N LEU A 66 9.78 -14.57 -34.85
CA LEU A 66 9.36 -15.74 -34.06
C LEU A 66 8.28 -15.35 -33.05
N SER A 67 7.14 -16.05 -33.08
CA SER A 67 6.15 -15.98 -32.02
C SER A 67 6.59 -16.84 -30.84
N PRO A 68 6.48 -16.37 -29.59
CA PRO A 68 6.02 -15.03 -29.19
C PRO A 68 7.10 -13.98 -29.46
N SER A 69 6.70 -12.77 -29.86
CA SER A 69 7.63 -11.63 -29.95
C SER A 69 8.34 -11.46 -28.60
N ARG A 70 9.64 -11.17 -28.63
CA ARG A 70 10.39 -10.91 -27.39
C ARG A 70 9.81 -9.61 -26.81
N MET A 71 9.07 -9.70 -25.71
CA MET A 71 8.69 -8.54 -24.89
C MET A 71 9.93 -7.99 -24.20
#